data_AF-A0A1G8J374-F1
#
_entry.id   AF-A0A1G8J374-F1
#
_cell.length_a   1.000
_cell.length_b   1.000
_cell.length_c   1.000
_cell.angle_alpha   90.00
_cell.angle_beta   90.00
_cell.angle_gamma   90.00
#
_symmetry.space_group_name_H-M   'P 1'
#
loop_
_entity.id
_entity.type
_entity.pdbx_description
1 polymer ?
#
loop_
_entity_poly.entity_id
_entity_poly.type
_entity_poly.pdbx_seq_one_letter_code
_entity_poly.pdbx_strand_id
1 'polypeptide(L)'
;MNKLYGKIMTKDAFLNNAPYAKEPYEGIMVSLDTENNQYKIAVQLSENQVLLVDKVKDTEVQERLIQWIPRVNEIQLQYGVNNDLENYSR
;
A
#
# COMPACT_ATOMS: atom_id res chain seq x y z
N MET A 1 -17.96 5.94 -9.81
CA MET A 1 -17.13 5.23 -8.80
C MET A 1 -16.44 6.29 -7.96
N ASN A 2 -16.58 6.24 -6.63
CA ASN A 2 -15.86 7.16 -5.74
C ASN A 2 -14.41 6.68 -5.64
N LYS A 3 -13.46 7.54 -6.01
CA LYS A 3 -12.02 7.25 -5.89
C LYS A 3 -11.70 7.02 -4.41
N LEU A 4 -10.94 5.96 -4.09
CA LEU A 4 -10.44 5.75 -2.73
C LEU A 4 -9.58 6.94 -2.32
N TYR A 5 -10.03 7.72 -1.33
CA TYR A 5 -9.33 8.90 -0.83
C TYR A 5 -8.24 8.48 0.16
N GLY A 6 -7.03 8.29 -0.35
CA GLY A 6 -5.81 8.10 0.43
C GLY A 6 -4.80 9.22 0.16
N LYS A 7 -3.64 9.17 0.84
CA LYS A 7 -2.56 10.15 0.61
C LYS A 7 -1.50 9.55 -0.31
N ILE A 8 -1.35 10.10 -1.52
CA ILE A 8 -0.24 9.74 -2.41
C ILE A 8 1.05 10.35 -1.86
N MET A 9 2.13 9.56 -1.82
CA MET A 9 3.46 10.00 -1.42
C MET A 9 4.54 9.18 -2.11
N THR A 10 5.80 9.64 -2.03
CA THR A 10 6.93 8.86 -2.53
C THR A 10 7.20 7.66 -1.62
N LYS A 11 7.84 6.62 -2.16
CA LYS A 11 8.30 5.48 -1.34
C LYS A 11 9.23 5.93 -0.23
N ASP A 12 10.16 6.84 -0.52
CA ASP A 12 11.06 7.39 0.50
C ASP A 12 10.32 8.10 1.64
N ALA A 13 9.31 8.91 1.33
CA ALA A 13 8.50 9.58 2.35
C ALA A 13 7.62 8.61 3.14
N PHE A 14 7.17 7.53 2.49
CA PHE A 14 6.44 6.46 3.16
C PHE A 14 7.35 5.68 4.11
N LEU A 15 8.57 5.36 3.69
CA LEU A 15 9.53 4.65 4.53
C LEU A 15 10.03 5.56 5.66
N ASN A 16 10.33 6.83 5.40
CA ASN A 16 10.81 7.81 6.38
C ASN A 16 11.92 7.26 7.32
N ASN A 17 12.93 6.60 6.75
CA ASN A 17 13.99 5.88 7.50
C ASN A 17 13.46 4.83 8.50
N ALA A 18 12.27 4.28 8.26
CA ALA A 18 11.72 3.23 9.09
C ALA A 18 12.73 2.05 9.12
N PRO A 19 13.05 1.53 10.31
CA PRO A 19 13.97 0.41 10.46
C PRO A 19 13.39 -0.88 9.86
N TYR A 20 12.11 -0.88 9.53
CA TYR A 20 11.38 -2.03 9.06
C TYR A 20 10.33 -1.65 8.02
N ALA A 21 10.45 -2.30 6.86
CA ALA A 21 9.46 -2.30 5.80
C ALA A 21 9.34 -3.72 5.23
N LYS A 22 8.11 -4.12 4.91
CA LYS A 22 7.81 -5.40 4.28
C LYS A 22 6.83 -5.22 3.13
N GLU A 23 7.00 -6.05 2.12
CA GLU A 23 6.05 -6.26 1.02
C GLU A 23 5.43 -7.65 1.20
N PRO A 24 4.38 -7.78 2.03
CA PRO A 24 3.78 -9.09 2.34
C PRO A 24 2.99 -9.67 1.16
N TYR A 25 2.63 -8.83 0.19
CA TYR A 25 1.93 -9.18 -1.03
C TYR A 25 2.35 -8.22 -2.15
N GLU A 26 2.28 -8.67 -3.41
CA GLU A 26 2.64 -7.85 -4.55
C GLU A 26 1.79 -6.57 -4.58
N GLY A 27 2.46 -5.42 -4.65
CA GLY A 27 1.79 -4.12 -4.69
C GLY A 27 1.27 -3.61 -3.34
N ILE A 28 1.53 -4.27 -2.21
CA ILE A 28 1.24 -3.74 -0.87
C ILE A 28 2.54 -3.54 -0.07
N MET A 29 2.65 -2.39 0.59
CA MET A 29 3.79 -2.04 1.44
C MET A 29 3.33 -1.78 2.87
N VAL A 30 4.08 -2.30 3.83
CA VAL A 30 3.89 -2.04 5.25
C VAL A 30 5.18 -1.43 5.81
N SER A 31 5.08 -0.31 6.51
CA SER A 31 6.21 0.30 7.21
C SER A 31 5.84 0.70 8.62
N LEU A 32 6.83 0.68 9.51
CA LEU A 32 6.67 1.16 10.88
C LEU A 32 6.71 2.70 10.91
N ASP A 33 5.75 3.31 11.60
CA ASP A 33 5.69 4.73 11.95
C ASP A 33 6.09 4.85 13.43
N THR A 34 7.40 5.00 13.68
CA THR A 34 7.98 5.06 15.02
C THR A 34 7.54 6.29 15.80
N GLU A 35 7.17 7.38 15.11
CA GLU A 35 6.70 8.62 15.75
C GLU A 35 5.33 8.40 16.42
N ASN A 36 4.48 7.57 15.81
CA ASN A 36 3.10 7.34 16.28
C ASN A 36 2.88 5.95 16.87
N ASN A 37 3.92 5.09 16.91
CA ASN A 37 3.84 3.69 17.31
C ASN A 37 2.74 2.90 16.57
N GLN A 38 2.70 3.09 15.25
CA GLN A 38 1.72 2.50 14.34
C GLN A 38 2.41 1.90 13.12
N TYR A 39 1.68 1.11 12.35
CA TYR A 39 2.08 0.67 11.02
C TYR A 39 1.28 1.41 9.96
N LYS A 40 1.98 1.81 8.90
CA LYS A 40 1.39 2.38 7.70
C LYS A 40 1.20 1.26 6.69
N ILE A 41 0.01 1.18 6.10
CA ILE A 41 -0.28 0.28 4.98
C ILE A 41 -0.48 1.15 3.74
N ALA A 42 0.24 0.83 2.67
CA ALA A 42 0.14 1.52 1.40
C ALA A 42 0.03 0.56 0.23
N VAL A 43 -0.64 1.01 -0.84
CA VAL A 43 -0.67 0.34 -2.13
C VAL A 43 0.35 0.99 -3.04
N GLN A 44 1.21 0.19 -3.66
CA GLN A 44 2.17 0.68 -4.64
C GLN A 44 1.44 1.12 -5.91
N LEU A 45 1.69 2.35 -6.35
CA LEU A 45 1.14 2.90 -7.59
C LEU A 45 2.17 2.93 -8.72
N SER A 46 3.46 3.05 -8.38
CA SER A 46 4.55 2.98 -9.35
C SER A 46 5.84 2.59 -8.63
N GLU A 47 6.96 2.55 -9.34
CA GLU A 47 8.26 2.27 -8.73
C GLU A 47 8.59 3.20 -7.56
N ASN A 48 8.17 4.47 -7.62
CA ASN A 48 8.50 5.48 -6.60
C ASN A 48 7.28 6.09 -5.90
N GLN A 49 6.04 5.69 -6.24
CA GLN A 49 4.84 6.25 -5.62
C GLN A 49 3.98 5.19 -4.95
N VAL A 50 3.42 5.56 -3.81
CA VAL A 50 2.50 4.74 -3.04
C VAL A 50 1.28 5.56 -2.62
N LEU A 51 0.16 4.89 -2.45
CA LEU A 51 -1.05 5.43 -1.82
C LEU A 51 -1.11 4.92 -0.40
N LEU A 52 -0.94 5.80 0.59
CA LEU A 52 -1.24 5.47 1.98
C LEU A 52 -2.75 5.25 2.13
N VAL A 53 -3.14 4.03 2.48
CA VAL A 53 -4.54 3.62 2.62
C VAL A 53 -4.94 3.42 4.08
N ASP A 54 -3.99 3.16 4.98
CA ASP A 54 -4.29 2.93 6.39
C ASP A 54 -3.14 3.23 7.36
N LYS A 55 -3.49 3.45 8.62
CA LYS A 55 -2.59 3.57 9.77
C LYS A 55 -3.18 2.82 10.97
N VAL A 56 -2.50 1.77 11.41
CA VAL A 56 -3.08 0.76 12.31
C VAL A 56 -2.08 0.38 13.40
N LYS A 57 -2.56 -0.16 14.53
CA LYS A 57 -1.66 -0.70 15.56
C LYS A 57 -1.09 -2.05 15.12
N ASP A 58 0.02 -2.47 15.73
CA ASP A 58 0.68 -3.76 15.47
C ASP A 58 -0.30 -4.95 15.47
N THR A 59 -1.17 -5.01 16.47
CA THR A 59 -2.18 -6.07 16.65
C THR A 59 -3.22 -6.13 15.54
N GLU A 60 -3.39 -5.05 14.77
CA GLU A 60 -4.43 -4.90 13.73
C GLU A 60 -3.85 -5.08 12.32
N VAL A 61 -2.52 -5.10 12.15
CA VAL A 61 -1.86 -5.13 10.84
C VAL A 61 -2.33 -6.31 10.00
N GLN A 62 -2.38 -7.51 10.59
CA GLN A 62 -2.76 -8.72 9.86
C GLN A 62 -4.21 -8.68 9.38
N GLU A 63 -5.14 -8.25 10.25
CA GLU A 63 -6.55 -8.11 9.88
C GLU A 63 -6.73 -7.10 8.74
N ARG A 64 -6.01 -5.97 8.82
CA ARG A 64 -6.10 -4.88 7.85
C ARG A 64 -5.46 -5.26 6.52
N LEU A 65 -4.39 -6.03 6.52
CA LEU A 65 -3.82 -6.61 5.31
C LEU A 65 -4.82 -7.50 4.57
N ILE A 66 -5.54 -8.37 5.28
CA ILE A 66 -6.58 -9.23 4.68
C ILE A 66 -7.68 -8.39 4.02
N GLN A 67 -8.01 -7.22 4.56
CA GLN A 67 -8.99 -6.30 3.98
C GLN A 67 -8.48 -5.55 2.74
N TRP A 68 -7.19 -5.19 2.71
CA TRP A 68 -6.60 -4.36 1.65
C TRP A 68 -6.05 -5.15 0.47
N ILE A 69 -5.50 -6.34 0.70
CA ILE A 69 -4.91 -7.20 -0.36
C ILE A 69 -5.89 -7.41 -1.54
N PRO A 70 -7.17 -7.78 -1.32
CA PRO A 70 -8.11 -7.99 -2.42
C PRO A 70 -8.42 -6.74 -3.25
N ARG A 71 -8.13 -5.54 -2.72
CA ARG A 71 -8.44 -4.24 -3.33
C ARG A 71 -7.26 -3.62 -4.07
N VAL A 72 -6.06 -4.21 -3.98
CA VAL A 72 -4.83 -3.68 -4.58
C VAL A 72 -5.01 -3.40 -6.08
N ASN A 73 -5.50 -4.40 -6.83
CA ASN A 73 -5.72 -4.28 -8.27
C ASN A 73 -6.76 -3.19 -8.61
N GLU A 74 -7.85 -3.13 -7.85
CA GLU A 74 -8.89 -2.10 -8.04
C GLU A 74 -8.31 -0.69 -7.83
N ILE A 75 -7.53 -0.51 -6.77
CA ILE A 75 -6.88 0.76 -6.44
C ILE A 75 -5.89 1.16 -7.54
N GLN A 76 -5.04 0.24 -7.97
CA GLN A 76 -4.07 0.48 -9.03
C GLN A 76 -4.77 0.92 -10.34
N LEU A 77 -5.86 0.24 -10.73
CA LEU A 77 -6.68 0.65 -11.87
C LEU A 77 -7.28 2.05 -11.71
N GLN A 78 -7.84 2.38 -10.53
CA GLN A 78 -8.41 3.72 -10.25
C GLN A 78 -7.38 4.85 -10.35
N TYR A 79 -6.09 4.53 -10.15
CA TYR A 79 -5.00 5.49 -10.22
C TYR A 79 -4.23 5.43 -11.55
N GLY A 80 -4.72 4.67 -12.53
CA GLY A 80 -4.13 4.59 -13.87
C GLY A 80 -2.79 3.85 -13.89
N VAL A 81 -2.55 2.99 -12.90
CA VAL A 81 -1.39 2.11 -12.87
C VAL A 81 -1.62 1.04 -13.93
N ASN A 82 -0.87 1.10 -15.02
CA ASN A 82 -0.79 0.02 -15.98
C ASN A 82 -0.01 -1.12 -15.32
N ASN A 83 -0.68 -1.93 -14.53
CA ASN A 83 -0.22 -3.29 -14.35
C ASN A 83 -0.37 -3.92 -15.74
N ASP A 84 0.72 -4.31 -16.38
CA ASP A 84 0.69 -5.20 -17.54
C ASP A 84 0.09 -6.56 -17.10
N LEU A 85 -1.21 -6.59 -16.82
CA LEU A 85 -2.01 -7.77 -16.50
C LEU A 85 -2.39 -8.55 -17.77
N GLU A 86 -1.85 -8.17 -18.94
CA GLU A 86 -1.95 -8.96 -20.18
C GLU A 86 -1.32 -10.36 -20.05
N ASN A 87 -0.65 -10.69 -18.94
CA ASN A 87 -0.09 -12.02 -18.70
C ASN A 87 -1.03 -13.05 -18.03
N TYR A 88 -2.29 -12.70 -17.69
CA TYR A 88 -3.26 -13.69 -17.17
C TYR A 88 -4.32 -14.16 -18.19
N SER A 89 -4.14 -13.83 -19.47
CA SER A 89 -4.97 -14.38 -20.56
C SER A 89 -4.19 -15.41 -21.39
N ARG A 90 -4.08 -16.65 -20.88
CA ARG A 90 -3.94 -17.84 -21.71
C ARG A 90 -4.73 -19.01 -21.13
#